data_AF-A0AAV5TK98-F1
#
_entry.id   AF-A0AAV5TK98-F1
#
_cell.length_a   1.000
_cell.length_b   1.000
_cell.length_c   1.000
_cell.angle_alpha   90.00
_cell.angle_beta   90.00
_cell.angle_gamma   90.00
#
_symmetry.space_group_name_H-M   'P 1'
#
loop_
_entity.id
_entity.type
_entity.pdbx_description
1 polymer ?
#
loop_
_entity_poly.entity_id
_entity_poly.type
_entity_poly.pdbx_seq_one_letter_code
_entity_poly.pdbx_strand_id
1 'polypeptide(L)'
;INPAPLLSVIGFQENVQSRFVQAYQLTIEKEGRSREFELALQHESVAVLLYHRQQQQFLVVQLFRPAVYVSRVLKLAENAGKTVHDIDWSRYGREKCDGVVCRTCR
;
A
#
# COMPACT_ATOMS: atom_id res chain seq x y z
N ILE A 1 29.08 10.54 8.15
CA ILE A 1 28.24 9.54 8.83
C ILE A 1 27.09 9.24 7.86
N ASN A 2 27.17 8.12 7.13
CA ASN A 2 26.12 7.75 6.17
C ASN A 2 25.00 7.01 6.91
N PRO A 3 23.76 7.52 7.00
CA PRO A 3 22.65 6.64 7.28
C PRO A 3 22.29 5.94 5.96
N ALA A 4 22.73 4.70 5.78
CA ALA A 4 22.07 3.78 4.84
C ALA A 4 20.64 3.49 5.37
N PRO A 5 19.66 3.25 4.49
CA PRO A 5 18.27 3.64 4.72
C PRO A 5 17.57 2.74 5.74
N LEU A 6 16.63 3.33 6.49
CA LEU A 6 15.87 2.67 7.58
C LEU A 6 14.97 1.50 7.14
N LEU A 7 15.00 1.11 5.86
CA LEU A 7 14.28 -0.02 5.27
C LEU A 7 14.98 -0.44 3.96
N SER A 8 15.33 -1.72 3.83
CA SER A 8 15.81 -2.34 2.60
C SER A 8 14.86 -3.45 2.17
N VAL A 9 14.46 -3.44 0.90
CA VAL A 9 13.64 -4.52 0.33
C VAL A 9 14.57 -5.66 -0.07
N ILE A 10 14.41 -6.81 0.58
CA ILE A 10 15.29 -7.99 0.40
C ILE A 10 14.82 -8.94 -0.69
N GLY A 11 13.56 -8.86 -1.12
CA GLY A 11 13.02 -9.70 -2.18
C GLY A 11 11.49 -9.68 -2.26
N PHE A 12 10.98 -10.26 -3.34
CA PHE A 12 9.56 -10.49 -3.59
C PHE A 12 9.34 -11.98 -3.85
N GLN A 13 8.22 -12.50 -3.33
CA GLN A 13 7.75 -13.85 -3.63
C GLN A 13 6.35 -13.75 -4.21
N GLU A 14 6.15 -14.32 -5.39
CA GLU A 14 4.85 -14.40 -6.06
C GLU A 14 4.17 -15.74 -5.73
N ASN A 15 2.85 -15.83 -6.01
CA ASN A 15 2.06 -17.05 -5.82
C ASN A 15 2.11 -17.63 -4.39
N VAL A 16 2.25 -16.76 -3.38
CA VAL A 16 2.23 -17.15 -1.98
C VAL A 16 0.84 -17.65 -1.59
N GLN A 17 0.74 -18.88 -1.11
CA GLN A 17 -0.48 -19.38 -0.48
C GLN A 17 -0.64 -18.70 0.89
N SER A 18 -1.54 -17.72 0.96
CA SER A 18 -1.83 -16.97 2.19
C SER A 18 -3.00 -17.59 2.93
N ARG A 19 -2.86 -17.73 4.25
CA ARG A 19 -3.96 -18.13 5.14
C ARG A 19 -4.99 -17.02 5.34
N PHE A 20 -4.58 -15.76 5.19
CA PHE A 20 -5.39 -14.59 5.55
C PHE A 20 -5.93 -13.81 4.36
N VAL A 21 -5.31 -13.98 3.19
CA VAL A 21 -5.70 -13.29 1.94
C VAL A 21 -5.93 -14.36 0.90
N GLN A 22 -7.18 -14.70 0.67
CA GLN A 22 -7.59 -15.67 -0.34
C GLN A 22 -8.27 -14.92 -1.48
N ALA A 23 -7.77 -15.15 -2.69
CA ALA A 23 -8.40 -14.64 -3.91
C ALA A 23 -9.51 -15.59 -4.34
N TYR A 24 -10.64 -15.03 -4.75
CA TYR A 24 -11.82 -15.73 -5.23
C TYR A 24 -12.23 -15.16 -6.58
N GLN A 25 -12.71 -16.02 -7.46
CA GLN A 25 -13.38 -15.60 -8.69
C GLN A 25 -14.89 -15.75 -8.49
N LEU A 26 -15.61 -14.65 -8.63
CA LEU A 26 -17.06 -14.59 -8.54
C LEU A 26 -17.64 -14.40 -9.94
N THR A 27 -18.42 -15.37 -10.39
CA THR A 27 -19.17 -15.28 -11.65
C THR A 27 -20.64 -15.02 -11.34
N ILE A 28 -21.18 -13.91 -11.88
CA ILE A 28 -22.58 -13.51 -11.72
C ILE A 28 -23.23 -13.43 -13.09
N GLU A 29 -24.42 -14.02 -13.22
CA GLU A 29 -25.29 -13.79 -14.36
C GLU A 29 -26.24 -12.62 -14.09
N LYS A 30 -26.26 -11.62 -14.98
CA LYS A 30 -27.24 -10.53 -14.95
C LYS A 30 -27.79 -10.31 -16.36
N GLU A 31 -29.12 -10.42 -16.50
CA GLU A 31 -29.82 -10.22 -17.79
C GLU A 31 -29.27 -11.12 -18.91
N GLY A 32 -28.97 -12.39 -18.60
CA GLY A 32 -28.41 -13.35 -19.57
C GLY A 32 -26.94 -13.09 -19.93
N ARG A 33 -26.25 -12.15 -19.26
CA ARG A 33 -24.82 -11.90 -19.45
C ARG A 33 -24.03 -12.31 -18.22
N SER A 34 -23.03 -13.16 -18.42
CA SER A 34 -22.06 -13.53 -17.40
C SER A 34 -21.06 -12.40 -17.17
N ARG A 35 -20.74 -12.12 -15.91
CA ARG A 35 -19.69 -11.19 -15.48
C ARG A 35 -18.83 -11.87 -14.43
N GLU A 36 -17.53 -11.70 -14.56
CA GLU A 36 -16.55 -12.26 -13.64
C GLU A 36 -15.86 -11.15 -12.85
N PHE A 37 -15.64 -11.40 -11.57
CA PHE A 37 -14.99 -10.49 -10.64
C PHE A 37 -13.94 -11.25 -9.84
N GLU A 38 -12.75 -10.67 -9.70
CA GLU A 38 -11.75 -11.16 -8.75
C GLU A 38 -11.90 -10.42 -7.43
N LEU A 39 -11.99 -11.17 -6.34
CA LEU A 39 -12.23 -10.66 -5.00
C LEU A 39 -11.16 -11.16 -4.04
N ALA A 40 -10.68 -10.30 -3.16
CA ALA A 40 -9.93 -10.71 -1.98
C ALA A 40 -10.83 -10.51 -0.75
N LEU A 41 -11.23 -11.60 -0.10
CA LEU A 41 -12.05 -11.50 1.10
C LEU A 41 -11.18 -11.06 2.29
N GLN A 42 -11.67 -10.06 3.03
CA GLN A 42 -11.02 -9.55 4.23
C GLN A 42 -12.05 -9.43 5.36
N HIS A 43 -11.60 -9.58 6.61
CA HIS A 43 -12.44 -9.29 7.77
C HIS A 43 -12.91 -7.83 7.76
N GLU A 44 -14.12 -7.60 8.28
CA GLU A 44 -14.64 -6.27 8.50
C GLU A 44 -13.69 -5.47 9.39
N SER A 45 -13.53 -4.17 9.10
CA SER A 45 -12.62 -3.29 9.81
C SER A 45 -13.32 -2.02 10.26
N VAL A 46 -12.79 -1.39 11.31
CA VAL A 46 -13.30 -0.14 11.87
C VAL A 46 -12.22 0.94 11.77
N ALA A 47 -12.63 2.16 11.43
CA ALA A 47 -11.78 3.35 11.47
C ALA A 47 -12.41 4.40 12.38
N VAL A 48 -11.58 5.11 13.14
CA VAL A 48 -12.02 6.19 14.04
C VAL A 48 -11.30 7.48 13.63
N LEU A 49 -12.05 8.58 13.57
CA LEU A 49 -11.52 9.92 13.34
C LEU A 49 -11.70 10.75 14.61
N LEU A 50 -10.59 11.11 15.24
CA LEU A 50 -10.60 11.91 16.47
C LEU A 50 -10.28 13.36 16.13
N TYR A 51 -11.13 14.28 16.58
CA TYR A 51 -10.98 15.72 16.36
C TYR A 51 -10.77 16.48 17.67
N HIS A 52 -9.66 17.20 17.76
CA HIS A 52 -9.35 18.07 18.89
C HIS A 52 -9.97 19.46 18.68
N ARG A 53 -11.04 19.76 19.43
CA ARG A 53 -11.84 20.99 19.22
C ARG A 53 -11.07 22.31 19.41
N GLN A 54 -10.21 22.41 20.43
CA GLN A 54 -9.50 23.66 20.72
C GLN A 54 -8.38 23.95 19.70
N GLN A 55 -7.62 22.93 19.30
CA GLN A 55 -6.54 23.05 18.31
C GLN A 55 -7.06 23.01 16.86
N GLN A 56 -8.34 22.67 16.67
CA GLN A 56 -8.97 22.48 15.36
C GLN A 56 -8.21 21.50 14.45
N GLN A 57 -7.77 20.38 15.02
CA GLN A 57 -6.91 19.40 14.34
C GLN A 57 -7.43 17.97 14.49
N PHE A 58 -7.11 17.11 13.52
CA PHE A 58 -7.39 15.68 13.58
C PHE A 58 -6.18 14.90 14.10
N LEU A 59 -6.43 13.93 14.97
CA LEU A 59 -5.42 12.96 15.35
C LEU A 59 -5.38 11.83 14.31
N VAL A 60 -4.22 11.68 13.67
CA VAL A 60 -3.96 10.66 12.65
C VAL A 60 -2.67 9.91 12.98
N VAL A 61 -2.56 8.68 12.51
CA VAL A 61 -1.36 7.84 12.71
C VAL A 61 -0.53 7.77 11.43
N GLN A 62 0.79 7.88 11.58
CA GLN A 62 1.73 7.64 10.48
C GLN A 62 2.31 6.23 10.62
N LEU A 63 1.77 5.30 9.83
CA LEU A 63 2.20 3.90 9.80
C LEU A 63 2.73 3.55 8.42
N PHE A 64 3.78 2.73 8.36
CA PHE A 64 4.26 2.18 7.10
C PHE A 64 3.24 1.16 6.56
N ARG A 65 2.87 1.31 5.29
CA ARG A 65 1.94 0.43 4.57
C ARG A 65 2.68 -0.20 3.39
N PRO A 66 3.20 -1.44 3.51
CA PRO A 66 4.04 -2.07 2.48
C PRO A 66 3.40 -2.09 1.09
N ALA A 67 2.13 -2.47 0.98
CA ALA A 67 1.41 -2.52 -0.31
C ALA A 67 1.32 -1.14 -0.98
N VAL A 68 1.10 -0.07 -0.19
CA VAL A 68 1.04 1.31 -0.71
C VAL A 68 2.42 1.77 -1.19
N TYR A 69 3.47 1.44 -0.43
CA TYR A 69 4.84 1.74 -0.82
C TYR A 69 5.20 1.07 -2.16
N VAL A 70 4.97 -0.24 -2.29
CA VAL A 70 5.22 -1.00 -3.53
C VAL A 70 4.42 -0.42 -4.69
N SER A 71 3.11 -0.17 -4.49
CA SER A 71 2.25 0.42 -5.52
C SER A 71 2.71 1.80 -5.98
N ARG A 72 3.21 2.64 -5.07
CA ARG A 72 3.74 3.98 -5.41
C ARG A 72 5.00 3.87 -6.26
N VAL A 73 5.94 2.99 -5.89
CA VAL A 73 7.18 2.80 -6.65
C VAL A 73 6.91 2.28 -8.06
N LEU A 74 5.97 1.33 -8.21
CA LEU A 74 5.54 0.82 -9.52
C LEU A 74 4.92 1.89 -10.44
N LYS A 75 4.28 2.90 -9.87
CA LYS A 75 3.62 3.99 -10.62
C LYS A 75 4.56 5.12 -11.05
N LEU A 76 5.83 5.11 -10.64
CA LEU A 76 6.80 6.10 -11.09
C LEU A 76 7.07 5.95 -12.59
N ALA A 77 7.24 7.06 -13.30
CA ALA A 77 7.46 7.06 -14.74
C ALA A 77 8.67 6.21 -15.17
N GLU A 78 9.74 6.22 -14.37
CA GLU A 78 10.95 5.41 -14.57
C GLU A 78 10.75 3.89 -14.40
N ASN A 79 9.63 3.48 -13.79
CA ASN A 79 9.25 2.09 -13.57
C ASN A 79 8.03 1.66 -14.39
N ALA A 80 7.54 2.50 -15.29
CA ALA A 80 6.42 2.17 -16.16
C ALA A 80 6.72 0.88 -16.96
N GLY A 81 5.82 -0.09 -16.87
CA GLY A 81 5.95 -1.39 -17.55
C GLY A 81 6.92 -2.39 -16.92
N LYS A 82 7.62 -2.01 -15.83
CA LYS A 82 8.49 -2.93 -15.09
C LYS A 82 7.69 -3.79 -14.12
N THR A 83 8.13 -5.03 -13.93
CA THR A 83 7.61 -5.88 -12.85
C THR A 83 8.29 -5.55 -11.52
N VAL A 84 7.80 -6.13 -10.42
CA VAL A 84 8.44 -5.98 -9.10
C VAL A 84 9.86 -6.53 -9.06
N HIS A 85 10.21 -7.44 -9.96
CA HIS A 85 11.53 -8.05 -10.05
C HIS A 85 12.53 -7.20 -10.83
N ASP A 86 12.07 -6.34 -11.75
CA ASP A 86 12.92 -5.50 -12.60
C ASP A 86 13.29 -4.15 -11.96
N ILE A 87 12.70 -3.84 -10.80
CA ILE A 87 12.89 -2.58 -10.09
C ILE A 87 14.10 -2.66 -9.17
N ASP A 88 14.98 -1.66 -9.25
CA ASP A 88 16.08 -1.47 -8.31
C ASP A 88 15.57 -0.83 -7.01
N TRP A 89 15.12 -1.68 -6.08
CA TRP A 89 14.54 -1.25 -4.80
C TRP A 89 15.52 -0.56 -3.85
N SER A 90 16.83 -0.67 -4.09
CA SER A 90 17.85 0.02 -3.28
C SER A 90 17.73 1.54 -3.37
N ARG A 91 17.11 2.04 -4.45
CA ARG A 91 16.91 3.47 -4.71
C ARG A 91 15.79 4.10 -3.90
N TYR A 92 14.87 3.30 -3.35
CA TYR A 92 13.64 3.77 -2.71
C TYR A 92 13.66 3.58 -1.19
N GLY A 93 14.54 4.32 -0.51
CA GLY A 93 14.60 4.35 0.96
C GLY A 93 13.46 5.14 1.62
N ARG A 94 13.21 4.87 2.92
CA ARG A 94 12.12 5.44 3.74
C ARG A 94 12.06 6.98 3.75
N GLU A 95 13.18 7.65 3.48
CA GLU A 95 13.33 9.10 3.61
C GLU A 95 12.70 9.89 2.46
N LYS A 96 12.36 9.27 1.31
CA LYS A 96 11.81 9.99 0.14
C LYS A 96 10.29 9.90 -0.02
N CYS A 97 9.57 9.32 0.94
CA CYS A 97 8.10 9.33 0.94
C CYS A 97 7.55 10.70 1.43
N ASP A 98 8.04 11.80 0.87
CA ASP A 98 7.62 13.18 1.16
C ASP A 98 6.35 13.55 0.38
N GLY A 99 5.25 12.84 0.66
CA GLY A 99 3.95 13.15 0.09
C GLY A 99 2.86 13.50 1.10
N VAL A 100 3.04 13.11 2.37
CA VAL A 100 2.15 13.51 3.48
C VAL A 100 3.00 13.58 4.75
N VAL A 101 3.97 14.49 4.76
CA VAL A 101 4.49 14.99 6.02
C VAL A 101 3.39 15.90 6.57
N CYS A 102 2.58 15.40 7.51
CA CYS A 102 1.80 16.28 8.38
C CYS A 102 2.81 16.98 9.30
N ARG A 103 3.39 18.06 8.79
CA ARG A 103 4.37 18.89 9.49
C ARG A 103 3.60 19.89 10.35
N THR A 104 2.93 19.43 11.40
CA THR A 104 2.41 20.29 12.47
C THR A 104 2.25 19.48 13.74
N CYS A 105 3.27 19.56 14.60
CA CYS A 105 3.17 19.78 16.04
C CYS A 105 4.62 19.98 16.54
N ARG A 106 5.16 21.17 16.28
CA ARG A 106 5.95 21.88 17.29
C ARG A 106 5.03 22.87 17.95
#